data_AF-A0AAU9WUK3-F1
#
_entry.id   AF-A0AAU9WUK3-F1
#
_cell.length_a   1.000
_cell.length_b   1.000
_cell.length_c   1.000
_cell.angle_alpha   90.00
_cell.angle_beta   90.00
_cell.angle_gamma   90.00
#
_symmetry.space_group_name_H-M   'P 1'
#
loop_
_entity.id
_entity.type
_entity.pdbx_description
1 polymer ?
#
loop_
_entity_poly.entity_id
_entity_poly.type
_entity_poly.pdbx_seq_one_letter_code
_entity_poly.pdbx_strand_id
1 'polypeptide(L)'
;MHFGYKIVVLPNFLLGIFPFLSLGQHSIKQGRQFYKLVDSYLVGNTTSTRHVEDYFDCSFLCLEYEPFACLSFNIARNSDNGYHTCELSSSEGYLEPQRIEERLGYDYYGTTTESLFRISPCSSNPCSNGGTCSQGKRSGKFSCQCLPQVTVLPFIDNNCNIDTKKMVRYKSVEGVFHTKTGRYKLNYENAKRLCALQGAQLATYSQLHKAWKAGAETCEYGWLIDATARFPMQTKKGGCGNKVGVIGSSSPISKTSTYNAWCFK
;
A
#
# COMPACT_ATOMS: atom_id res chain seq x y z
N MET A 1 -11.84 -7.89 33.77
CA MET A 1 -12.15 -9.01 32.86
C MET A 1 -11.19 -8.93 31.69
N HIS A 2 -10.10 -9.68 31.76
CA HIS A 2 -9.09 -9.79 30.69
C HIS A 2 -9.11 -11.25 30.22
N PHE A 3 -9.58 -11.50 29.01
CA PHE A 3 -9.43 -12.80 28.36
C PHE A 3 -8.08 -12.82 27.64
N GLY A 4 -7.09 -13.47 28.26
CA GLY A 4 -5.80 -13.76 27.66
C GLY A 4 -5.89 -15.04 26.84
N TYR A 5 -5.67 -14.95 25.52
CA TYR A 5 -5.55 -16.13 24.67
C TYR A 5 -4.16 -16.76 24.87
N LYS A 6 -4.12 -18.02 25.28
CA LYS A 6 -2.88 -18.81 25.33
C LYS A 6 -2.56 -19.32 23.93
N ILE A 7 -1.52 -18.77 23.31
CA ILE A 7 -0.89 -19.33 22.11
C ILE A 7 -0.02 -20.52 22.56
N VAL A 8 -0.38 -21.72 22.16
CA VAL A 8 0.42 -22.92 22.40
C VAL A 8 1.36 -23.12 21.21
N VAL A 9 2.64 -22.84 21.42
CA VAL A 9 3.72 -23.21 20.48
C VAL A 9 4.26 -24.57 20.94
N LEU A 10 4.06 -25.61 20.14
CA LEU A 10 4.61 -26.94 20.43
C LEU A 10 6.14 -26.94 20.14
N PRO A 11 6.97 -27.47 21.05
CA PRO A 11 8.43 -27.44 20.90
C PRO A 11 8.95 -28.56 20.00
N ASN A 12 9.96 -28.23 19.19
CA ASN A 12 10.77 -29.13 18.38
C ASN A 12 11.36 -30.29 19.22
N PHE A 13 11.10 -31.53 18.80
CA PHE A 13 11.84 -32.71 19.29
C PHE A 13 13.00 -33.04 18.33
N LEU A 14 14.19 -33.17 18.90
CA LEU A 14 15.44 -33.53 18.23
C LEU A 14 15.70 -35.05 18.32
N LEU A 15 16.23 -35.58 17.20
CA LEU A 15 17.22 -36.66 17.05
C LEU A 15 16.78 -38.13 17.26
N GLY A 16 16.56 -38.81 16.14
CA GLY A 16 16.74 -40.26 15.97
C GLY A 16 17.60 -40.52 14.73
N ILE A 17 18.70 -41.23 14.92
CA ILE A 17 19.78 -41.47 13.94
C ILE A 17 19.39 -42.65 13.03
N PHE A 18 19.36 -42.45 11.71
CA PHE A 18 19.41 -43.53 10.72
C PHE A 18 20.50 -43.23 9.67
N PRO A 19 21.47 -44.14 9.44
CA PRO A 19 22.51 -43.94 8.45
C PRO A 19 22.09 -44.51 7.08
N PHE A 20 22.60 -43.88 6.01
CA PHE A 20 22.60 -44.32 4.60
C PHE A 20 21.29 -44.24 3.78
N LEU A 21 21.16 -43.20 2.94
CA LEU A 21 21.21 -43.26 1.46
C LEU A 21 20.50 -42.04 0.80
N SER A 22 21.17 -41.48 -0.20
CA SER A 22 20.71 -40.45 -1.14
C SER A 22 20.46 -39.03 -0.59
N LEU A 23 21.41 -38.14 -0.88
CA LEU A 23 21.21 -36.69 -0.94
C LEU A 23 20.29 -36.35 -2.14
N GLY A 24 19.02 -36.73 -2.03
CA GLY A 24 17.95 -36.07 -2.76
C GLY A 24 17.73 -34.73 -2.11
N GLN A 25 18.07 -33.65 -2.80
CA GLN A 25 17.87 -32.27 -2.37
C GLN A 25 16.36 -31.99 -2.28
N HIS A 26 15.70 -32.47 -1.23
CA HIS A 26 14.34 -32.12 -0.90
C HIS A 26 14.33 -30.64 -0.57
N SER A 27 13.87 -29.86 -1.53
CA SER A 27 13.58 -28.45 -1.33
C SER A 27 12.61 -28.36 -0.16
N ILE A 28 13.03 -27.79 0.96
CA ILE A 28 12.11 -27.43 2.05
C ILE A 28 11.18 -26.37 1.45
N LYS A 29 10.05 -26.81 0.88
CA LYS A 29 8.96 -25.91 0.53
C LYS A 29 8.48 -25.33 1.86
N GLN A 30 8.62 -24.01 2.03
CA GLN A 30 8.07 -23.29 3.17
C GLN A 30 6.59 -23.67 3.31
N GLY A 31 6.23 -24.43 4.35
CA GLY A 31 4.85 -24.84 4.60
C GLY A 31 4.00 -23.65 4.98
N ARG A 32 2.77 -23.58 4.45
CA ARG A 32 1.74 -22.61 4.89
C ARG A 32 1.16 -23.09 6.22
N GLN A 33 1.01 -22.19 7.18
CA GLN A 33 0.33 -22.50 8.43
C GLN A 33 -1.14 -22.07 8.36
N PHE A 34 -2.02 -22.91 8.90
CA PHE A 34 -3.44 -22.61 9.05
C PHE A 34 -3.80 -22.40 10.53
N TYR A 35 -4.61 -21.39 10.81
CA TYR A 35 -5.23 -21.20 12.12
C TYR A 35 -6.60 -21.88 12.15
N LYS A 36 -7.02 -22.38 13.32
CA LYS A 36 -8.27 -23.12 13.49
C LYS A 36 -9.30 -22.27 14.25
N LEU A 37 -10.53 -22.24 13.76
CA LEU A 37 -11.73 -21.85 14.51
C LEU A 37 -12.60 -23.09 14.73
N VAL A 38 -12.86 -23.42 15.99
CA VAL A 38 -13.64 -24.61 16.38
C VAL A 38 -15.13 -24.32 16.19
N ASP A 39 -15.91 -25.33 15.78
CA ASP A 39 -17.37 -25.21 15.62
C ASP A 39 -17.76 -24.04 14.71
N SER A 40 -16.96 -23.83 13.66
CA SER A 40 -17.05 -22.69 12.75
C SER A 40 -17.01 -23.17 11.30
N TYR A 41 -17.70 -22.45 10.42
CA TYR A 41 -17.84 -22.80 9.00
C TYR A 41 -17.87 -21.55 8.13
N LEU A 42 -17.01 -21.49 7.11
CA LEU A 42 -17.07 -20.46 6.09
C LEU A 42 -18.10 -20.83 5.02
N VAL A 43 -19.20 -20.08 4.93
CA VAL A 43 -20.30 -20.37 4.02
C VAL A 43 -19.97 -19.95 2.59
N GLY A 44 -20.03 -20.87 1.62
CA GLY A 44 -19.92 -20.59 0.18
C GLY A 44 -18.48 -20.57 -0.36
N ASN A 45 -18.33 -20.30 -1.66
CA ASN A 45 -17.05 -20.32 -2.40
C ASN A 45 -16.23 -21.61 -2.23
N THR A 46 -16.91 -22.73 -1.97
CA THR A 46 -16.30 -24.05 -1.97
C THR A 46 -15.84 -24.38 -3.38
N THR A 47 -14.54 -24.56 -3.56
CA THR A 47 -13.91 -24.89 -4.84
C THR A 47 -13.83 -26.39 -5.07
N SER A 48 -13.73 -27.18 -4.00
CA SER A 48 -13.62 -28.63 -4.07
C SER A 48 -14.07 -29.26 -2.75
N THR A 49 -14.68 -30.45 -2.83
CA THR A 49 -15.00 -31.29 -1.68
C THR A 49 -14.30 -32.64 -1.84
N ARG A 50 -13.64 -33.12 -0.78
CA ARG A 50 -12.88 -34.36 -0.75
C ARG A 50 -13.10 -35.07 0.59
N HIS A 51 -12.94 -36.40 0.60
CA HIS A 51 -12.82 -37.16 1.83
C HIS A 51 -11.35 -37.26 2.22
N VAL A 52 -11.05 -37.07 3.50
CA VAL A 52 -9.70 -37.06 4.04
C VAL A 52 -9.65 -37.81 5.37
N GLU A 53 -8.50 -38.37 5.72
CA GLU A 53 -8.35 -39.06 7.00
C GLU A 53 -8.21 -38.06 8.15
N ASP A 54 -7.49 -36.95 7.91
CA ASP A 54 -7.22 -35.96 8.93
C ASP A 54 -7.00 -34.54 8.39
N TYR A 55 -6.59 -33.66 9.30
CA TYR A 55 -6.24 -32.26 9.01
C TYR A 55 -5.07 -32.13 8.02
N PHE A 56 -4.05 -32.99 8.12
CA PHE A 56 -2.86 -32.89 7.30
C PHE A 56 -3.21 -33.14 5.84
N ASP A 57 -4.00 -34.17 5.55
CA ASP A 57 -4.48 -34.48 4.21
C ASP A 57 -5.22 -33.29 3.56
N CYS A 58 -6.17 -32.69 4.28
CA CYS A 58 -6.91 -31.53 3.80
C CYS A 58 -5.99 -30.31 3.58
N SER A 59 -5.02 -30.10 4.49
CA SER A 59 -4.05 -29.03 4.36
C SER A 59 -3.12 -29.22 3.16
N PHE A 60 -2.67 -30.45 2.87
CA PHE A 60 -1.86 -30.75 1.71
C PHE A 60 -2.62 -30.58 0.40
N LEU A 61 -3.89 -31.00 0.36
CA LEU A 61 -4.77 -30.69 -0.76
C LEU A 61 -4.85 -29.18 -0.97
N CYS A 62 -5.09 -28.40 0.07
CA CYS A 62 -5.13 -26.94 -0.08
C CYS A 62 -3.83 -26.37 -0.67
N LEU A 63 -2.68 -26.85 -0.18
CA LEU A 63 -1.34 -26.45 -0.65
C LEU A 63 -1.05 -26.82 -2.11
N GLU A 64 -1.61 -27.93 -2.60
CA GLU A 64 -1.41 -28.42 -3.96
C GLU A 64 -2.18 -27.59 -5.00
N TYR A 65 -3.39 -27.14 -4.65
CA TYR A 65 -4.28 -26.37 -5.53
C TYR A 65 -4.08 -24.84 -5.43
N GLU A 66 -2.97 -24.38 -4.85
CA GLU A 66 -2.61 -22.97 -4.74
C GLU A 66 -2.25 -22.31 -6.10
N PRO A 67 -2.36 -20.97 -6.23
CA PRO A 67 -2.79 -20.00 -5.20
C PRO A 67 -4.26 -19.56 -5.32
N PHE A 68 -4.99 -19.94 -6.38
CA PHE A 68 -6.33 -19.41 -6.66
C PHE A 68 -7.48 -20.35 -6.29
N ALA A 69 -7.21 -21.64 -6.09
CA ALA A 69 -8.26 -22.60 -5.76
C ALA A 69 -8.35 -22.94 -4.27
N CYS A 70 -7.36 -22.57 -3.44
CA CYS A 70 -7.46 -22.72 -1.99
C CYS A 70 -6.73 -21.62 -1.18
N LEU A 71 -7.51 -20.82 -0.45
CA LEU A 71 -7.04 -19.90 0.59
C LEU A 71 -7.29 -20.47 1.99
N SER A 72 -8.44 -21.10 2.19
CA SER A 72 -8.86 -21.73 3.44
C SER A 72 -9.68 -23.00 3.18
N PHE A 73 -10.04 -23.73 4.22
CA PHE A 73 -10.91 -24.90 4.10
C PHE A 73 -11.76 -25.15 5.34
N ASN A 74 -12.90 -25.82 5.14
CA ASN A 74 -13.72 -26.35 6.22
C ASN A 74 -13.48 -27.87 6.35
N ILE A 75 -13.53 -28.40 7.58
CA ILE A 75 -13.54 -29.84 7.85
C ILE A 75 -14.80 -30.20 8.62
N ALA A 76 -15.60 -31.13 8.08
CA ALA A 76 -16.69 -31.78 8.81
C ALA A 76 -16.15 -33.01 9.55
N ARG A 77 -16.34 -33.06 10.88
CA ARG A 77 -15.89 -34.18 11.72
C ARG A 77 -16.76 -35.41 11.51
N ASN A 78 -16.12 -36.57 11.32
CA ASN A 78 -16.74 -37.90 11.21
C ASN A 78 -17.99 -37.93 10.32
N SER A 79 -17.87 -37.37 9.12
CA SER A 79 -18.99 -37.15 8.20
C SER A 79 -19.41 -38.44 7.46
N ASP A 80 -18.46 -39.35 7.18
CA ASP A 80 -18.75 -40.55 6.39
C ASP A 80 -17.79 -41.71 6.74
N ASN A 81 -18.29 -42.81 7.32
CA ASN A 81 -17.53 -44.03 7.61
C ASN A 81 -16.17 -43.83 8.35
N GLY A 82 -16.06 -42.79 9.18
CA GLY A 82 -14.84 -42.45 9.92
C GLY A 82 -13.91 -41.46 9.21
N TYR A 83 -14.20 -41.10 7.95
CA TYR A 83 -13.51 -40.04 7.22
C TYR A 83 -14.12 -38.67 7.49
N HIS A 84 -13.30 -37.64 7.29
CA HIS A 84 -13.70 -36.24 7.34
C HIS A 84 -14.07 -35.72 5.96
N THR A 85 -15.04 -34.81 5.88
CA THR A 85 -15.32 -34.06 4.64
C THR A 85 -14.50 -32.77 4.66
N CYS A 86 -13.57 -32.65 3.72
CA CYS A 86 -12.73 -31.48 3.50
C CYS A 86 -13.32 -30.63 2.36
N GLU A 87 -13.65 -29.38 2.65
CA GLU A 87 -14.14 -28.40 1.67
C GLU A 87 -13.11 -27.29 1.47
N LEU A 88 -12.41 -27.30 0.34
CA LEU A 88 -11.47 -26.24 -0.03
C LEU A 88 -12.24 -24.99 -0.46
N SER A 89 -11.72 -23.82 -0.13
CA SER A 89 -12.34 -22.54 -0.44
C SER A 89 -11.35 -21.56 -1.06
N SER A 90 -11.79 -20.82 -2.09
CA SER A 90 -11.06 -19.68 -2.64
C SER A 90 -11.24 -18.39 -1.85
N SER A 91 -11.99 -18.43 -0.74
CA SER A 91 -12.20 -17.33 0.20
C SER A 91 -11.40 -17.51 1.49
N GLU A 92 -11.23 -16.43 2.23
CA GLU A 92 -10.57 -16.41 3.54
C GLU A 92 -11.46 -15.69 4.56
N GLY A 93 -11.69 -16.32 5.70
CA GLY A 93 -12.59 -15.86 6.75
C GLY A 93 -12.15 -14.52 7.35
N TYR A 94 -10.84 -14.27 7.43
CA TYR A 94 -10.31 -12.97 7.85
C TYR A 94 -10.75 -11.82 6.92
N LEU A 95 -10.90 -12.07 5.61
CA LEU A 95 -11.34 -11.07 4.64
C LEU A 95 -12.87 -10.92 4.60
N GLU A 96 -13.58 -11.98 4.97
CA GLU A 96 -15.05 -12.07 4.90
C GLU A 96 -15.66 -12.55 6.22
N PRO A 97 -15.41 -11.87 7.36
CA PRO A 97 -15.79 -12.37 8.69
C PRO A 97 -17.30 -12.57 8.85
N GLN A 98 -18.12 -11.84 8.10
CA GLN A 98 -19.57 -11.97 8.07
C GLN A 98 -20.09 -13.31 7.51
N ARG A 99 -19.24 -14.09 6.82
CA ARG A 99 -19.59 -15.41 6.26
C ARG A 99 -19.16 -16.57 7.16
N ILE A 100 -18.50 -16.28 8.27
CA ILE A 100 -18.15 -17.29 9.28
C ILE A 100 -19.37 -17.49 10.17
N GLU A 101 -19.92 -18.70 10.14
CA GLU A 101 -21.06 -19.10 10.95
C GLU A 101 -20.64 -20.16 11.98
N GLU A 102 -21.29 -20.15 13.14
CA GLU A 102 -21.17 -21.23 14.10
C GLU A 102 -21.86 -22.48 13.55
N ARG A 103 -21.12 -23.58 13.46
CA ARG A 103 -21.63 -24.84 12.95
C ARG A 103 -21.02 -26.01 13.70
N LEU A 104 -21.81 -26.57 14.61
CA LEU A 104 -21.39 -27.72 15.41
C LEU A 104 -20.95 -28.88 14.50
N GLY A 105 -19.80 -29.47 14.84
CA GLY A 105 -19.23 -30.58 14.07
C GLY A 105 -18.35 -30.16 12.90
N TYR A 106 -18.29 -28.86 12.58
CA TYR A 106 -17.37 -28.31 11.58
C TYR A 106 -16.24 -27.53 12.24
N ASP A 107 -15.07 -27.57 11.64
CA ASP A 107 -13.94 -26.73 12.01
C ASP A 107 -13.46 -25.95 10.78
N TYR A 108 -13.23 -24.65 10.96
CA TYR A 108 -12.71 -23.77 9.92
C TYR A 108 -11.20 -23.62 10.06
N TYR A 109 -10.48 -23.68 8.93
CA TYR A 109 -9.03 -23.53 8.87
C TYR A 109 -8.64 -22.45 7.87
N GLY A 110 -8.25 -21.28 8.37
CA GLY A 110 -7.85 -20.12 7.58
C GLY A 110 -6.33 -19.95 7.50
N THR A 111 -5.84 -19.20 6.52
CA THR A 111 -4.41 -18.89 6.39
C THR A 111 -4.02 -17.63 7.17
N THR A 112 -2.81 -17.59 7.73
CA THR A 112 -2.33 -16.38 8.44
C THR A 112 -2.24 -15.17 7.51
N THR A 113 -2.32 -13.95 8.05
CA THR A 113 -2.20 -12.73 7.23
C THR A 113 -0.85 -12.63 6.49
N GLU A 114 0.24 -13.12 7.10
CA GLU A 114 1.55 -13.19 6.44
C GLU A 114 1.53 -14.15 5.25
N SER A 115 0.97 -15.35 5.44
CA SER A 115 0.79 -16.32 4.37
C SER A 115 -0.12 -15.76 3.28
N LEU A 116 -1.29 -15.19 3.65
CA LEU A 116 -2.26 -14.58 2.73
C LEU A 116 -1.61 -13.53 1.85
N PHE A 117 -0.75 -12.66 2.41
CA PHE A 117 -0.01 -11.67 1.64
C PHE A 117 0.97 -12.30 0.64
N ARG A 118 1.58 -13.44 0.96
CA ARG A 118 2.46 -14.18 0.03
C ARG A 118 1.68 -14.87 -1.10
N ILE A 119 0.46 -15.32 -0.83
CA ILE A 119 -0.37 -16.09 -1.79
C ILE A 119 -1.19 -15.14 -2.66
N SER A 120 -1.78 -14.13 -2.05
CA SER A 120 -2.75 -13.21 -2.64
C SER A 120 -2.56 -11.79 -2.07
N PRO A 121 -1.43 -11.11 -2.37
CA PRO A 121 -1.15 -9.77 -1.89
C PRO A 121 -2.28 -8.78 -2.18
N CYS A 122 -2.96 -8.91 -3.33
CA CYS A 122 -4.05 -8.02 -3.72
C CYS A 122 -5.31 -8.13 -2.83
N SER A 123 -5.50 -9.24 -2.11
CA SER A 123 -6.63 -9.40 -1.19
C SER A 123 -6.58 -8.44 0.00
N SER A 124 -5.37 -7.97 0.36
CA SER A 124 -5.17 -6.95 1.40
C SER A 124 -5.36 -5.51 0.90
N ASN A 125 -5.76 -5.33 -0.37
CA ASN A 125 -5.84 -4.04 -1.05
C ASN A 125 -4.61 -3.14 -0.85
N PRO A 126 -3.41 -3.57 -1.28
CA PRO A 126 -2.16 -2.87 -1.01
C PRO A 126 -1.98 -1.58 -1.84
N CYS A 127 -2.90 -1.28 -2.75
CA CYS A 127 -2.86 -0.11 -3.63
C CYS A 127 -3.74 1.01 -3.09
N SER A 128 -3.14 2.15 -2.76
CA SER A 128 -3.83 3.31 -2.20
C SER A 128 -4.52 4.17 -3.26
N ASN A 129 -5.35 5.12 -2.80
CA ASN A 129 -5.97 6.16 -3.64
C ASN A 129 -6.73 5.62 -4.87
N GLY A 130 -7.40 4.48 -4.70
CA GLY A 130 -8.19 3.83 -5.76
C GLY A 130 -7.36 3.20 -6.87
N GLY A 131 -6.07 2.92 -6.62
CA GLY A 131 -5.24 2.16 -7.55
C GLY A 131 -5.71 0.71 -7.69
N THR A 132 -5.55 0.15 -8.89
CA THR A 132 -5.90 -1.25 -9.18
C THR A 132 -4.71 -2.16 -8.87
N CYS A 133 -4.92 -3.22 -8.08
CA CYS A 133 -3.88 -4.21 -7.79
C CYS A 133 -3.85 -5.33 -8.84
N SER A 134 -2.65 -5.61 -9.34
CA SER A 134 -2.39 -6.75 -10.22
C SER A 134 -1.41 -7.72 -9.56
N GLN A 135 -1.81 -8.98 -9.47
CA GLN A 135 -1.01 -10.06 -8.91
C GLN A 135 0.22 -10.35 -9.79
N GLY A 136 1.39 -10.46 -9.18
CA GLY A 136 2.63 -10.81 -9.87
C GLY A 136 2.81 -12.34 -10.04
N LYS A 137 3.65 -12.74 -11.00
CA LYS A 137 3.97 -14.16 -11.28
C LYS A 137 4.74 -14.88 -10.17
N ARG A 138 5.29 -14.16 -9.19
CA ARG A 138 6.05 -14.72 -8.05
C ARG A 138 5.26 -14.50 -6.78
N SER A 139 5.34 -15.44 -5.83
CA SER A 139 4.72 -15.31 -4.52
C SER A 139 5.10 -13.99 -3.84
N GLY A 140 4.10 -13.31 -3.28
CA GLY A 140 4.23 -12.00 -2.60
C GLY A 140 4.48 -10.81 -3.52
N LYS A 141 4.61 -11.01 -4.84
CA LYS A 141 4.80 -9.91 -5.78
C LYS A 141 3.46 -9.38 -6.29
N PHE A 142 3.31 -8.06 -6.32
CA PHE A 142 2.18 -7.37 -6.92
C PHE A 142 2.64 -6.08 -7.60
N SER A 143 1.77 -5.46 -8.37
CA SER A 143 1.97 -4.13 -8.95
C SER A 143 0.67 -3.35 -8.90
N CYS A 144 0.75 -2.05 -8.61
CA CYS A 144 -0.40 -1.17 -8.63
C CYS A 144 -0.44 -0.36 -9.93
N GLN A 145 -1.63 -0.30 -10.53
CA GLN A 145 -1.95 0.66 -11.58
C GLN A 145 -2.70 1.83 -10.95
N CYS A 146 -1.99 2.94 -10.75
CA CYS A 146 -2.57 4.13 -10.15
C CYS A 146 -3.50 4.86 -11.12
N LEU A 147 -4.56 5.47 -10.60
CA LEU A 147 -5.48 6.24 -11.43
C LEU A 147 -4.76 7.39 -12.15
N PRO A 148 -5.11 7.71 -13.41
CA PRO A 148 -4.46 8.78 -14.17
C PRO A 148 -4.52 10.15 -13.48
N GLN A 149 -5.60 10.42 -12.74
CA GLN A 149 -5.77 11.64 -11.95
C GLN A 149 -4.85 11.71 -10.72
N VAL A 150 -4.35 10.56 -10.27
CA VAL A 150 -3.37 10.41 -9.19
C VAL A 150 -1.98 10.51 -9.82
N THR A 151 -1.64 9.78 -10.90
CA THR A 151 -0.28 9.74 -11.51
C THR A 151 0.32 11.09 -11.96
N VAL A 152 -0.46 12.17 -11.97
CA VAL A 152 0.02 13.54 -12.20
C VAL A 152 0.51 14.24 -10.92
N LEU A 153 0.57 13.54 -9.79
CA LEU A 153 1.29 13.96 -8.59
C LEU A 153 2.68 13.32 -8.61
N PRO A 154 3.78 14.09 -8.62
CA PRO A 154 5.14 13.53 -8.69
C PRO A 154 5.59 12.73 -7.44
N PHE A 155 4.67 12.44 -6.52
CA PHE A 155 4.93 11.84 -5.19
C PHE A 155 4.16 10.57 -4.99
N ILE A 156 3.86 9.85 -6.07
CA ILE A 156 3.20 8.56 -5.97
C ILE A 156 4.24 7.47 -6.00
N ASP A 157 4.28 6.67 -4.94
CA ASP A 157 5.06 5.45 -4.92
C ASP A 157 4.41 4.38 -5.83
N ASN A 158 5.07 3.23 -5.97
CA ASN A 158 4.56 2.13 -6.79
C ASN A 158 3.30 1.47 -6.21
N ASN A 159 2.87 1.87 -5.01
CA ASN A 159 1.65 1.43 -4.33
C ASN A 159 0.57 2.52 -4.34
N CYS A 160 0.72 3.55 -5.15
CA CYS A 160 -0.24 4.66 -5.26
C CYS A 160 -0.37 5.51 -3.99
N ASN A 161 0.58 5.43 -3.04
CA ASN A 161 0.63 6.29 -1.88
C ASN A 161 1.23 7.65 -2.22
N ILE A 162 0.68 8.69 -1.61
CA ILE A 162 1.26 10.03 -1.66
C ILE A 162 2.42 10.08 -0.65
N ASP A 163 3.66 10.06 -1.15
CA ASP A 163 4.89 10.22 -0.37
C ASP A 163 5.07 11.67 0.08
N THR A 164 4.40 12.02 1.17
CA THR A 164 4.50 13.34 1.80
C THR A 164 5.89 13.63 2.36
N LYS A 165 6.74 12.62 2.58
CA LYS A 165 8.11 12.81 3.09
C LYS A 165 9.01 13.54 2.09
N LYS A 166 8.68 13.47 0.80
CA LYS A 166 9.39 14.21 -0.24
C LYS A 166 8.94 15.66 -0.35
N MET A 167 7.85 16.06 0.32
CA MET A 167 7.33 17.42 0.26
C MET A 167 8.01 18.31 1.31
N VAL A 168 8.63 19.38 0.85
CA VAL A 168 9.21 20.42 1.69
C VAL A 168 8.31 21.65 1.62
N ARG A 169 7.70 21.99 2.75
CA ARG A 169 6.91 23.20 2.95
C ARG A 169 7.72 24.22 3.75
N TYR A 170 7.86 25.42 3.22
CA TYR A 170 8.53 26.52 3.92
C TYR A 170 7.57 27.30 4.83
N LYS A 171 8.13 28.07 5.76
CA LYS A 171 7.36 28.95 6.64
C LYS A 171 6.51 29.91 5.81
N SER A 172 5.26 30.09 6.24
CA SER A 172 4.35 31.04 5.59
C SER A 172 4.62 32.48 6.03
N VAL A 173 4.49 33.41 5.09
CA VAL A 173 4.51 34.86 5.28
C VAL A 173 3.27 35.42 4.59
N GLU A 174 2.41 36.13 5.33
CA GLU A 174 1.14 36.68 4.80
C GLU A 174 0.28 35.62 4.08
N GLY A 175 0.18 34.41 4.62
CA GLY A 175 -0.59 33.29 4.04
C GLY A 175 0.08 32.62 2.83
N VAL A 176 1.14 33.23 2.26
CA VAL A 176 1.93 32.66 1.16
C VAL A 176 3.02 31.76 1.71
N PHE A 177 3.24 30.60 1.11
CA PHE A 177 4.36 29.73 1.43
C PHE A 177 4.94 29.09 0.18
N HIS A 178 6.25 28.84 0.20
CA HIS A 178 6.93 28.09 -0.84
C HIS A 178 6.81 26.60 -0.56
N THR A 179 6.64 25.78 -1.59
CA THR A 179 6.65 24.32 -1.47
C THR A 179 7.33 23.68 -2.67
N LYS A 180 8.09 22.61 -2.42
CA LYS A 180 8.79 21.85 -3.44
C LYS A 180 8.95 20.40 -3.04
N THR A 181 9.40 19.58 -3.98
CA THR A 181 9.58 18.15 -3.76
C THR A 181 10.90 17.61 -4.29
N GLY A 182 11.89 18.49 -4.29
CA GLY A 182 13.05 18.46 -5.17
C GLY A 182 13.11 19.76 -5.95
N ARG A 183 14.32 20.20 -6.30
CA ARG A 183 14.52 21.48 -6.98
C ARG A 183 13.96 21.39 -8.40
N TYR A 184 12.96 22.22 -8.70
CA TYR A 184 12.39 22.43 -10.04
C TYR A 184 11.87 21.15 -10.70
N LYS A 185 11.03 20.40 -9.99
CA LYS A 185 10.43 19.14 -10.45
C LYS A 185 8.92 19.23 -10.73
N LEU A 186 8.31 20.39 -10.57
CA LEU A 186 6.86 20.58 -10.74
C LEU A 186 6.57 21.32 -12.03
N ASN A 187 5.81 20.70 -12.94
CA ASN A 187 5.12 21.45 -13.98
C ASN A 187 3.94 22.25 -13.37
N TYR A 188 3.29 23.12 -14.16
CA TYR A 188 2.25 24.02 -13.65
C TYR A 188 1.08 23.26 -12.98
N GLU A 189 0.61 22.19 -13.62
CA GLU A 189 -0.51 21.40 -13.09
C GLU A 189 -0.10 20.63 -11.82
N ASN A 190 1.14 20.13 -11.75
CA ASN A 190 1.68 19.46 -10.57
C ASN A 190 1.82 20.42 -9.39
N ALA A 191 2.26 21.66 -9.66
CA ALA A 191 2.36 22.72 -8.65
C ALA A 191 0.98 23.10 -8.09
N LYS A 192 -0.02 23.25 -8.97
CA LYS A 192 -1.41 23.50 -8.57
C LYS A 192 -1.95 22.41 -7.65
N ARG A 193 -1.76 21.14 -8.03
CA ARG A 193 -2.20 20.01 -7.20
C ARG A 193 -1.43 19.94 -5.87
N LEU A 194 -0.13 20.23 -5.86
CA LEU A 194 0.67 20.24 -4.62
C LEU A 194 0.18 21.29 -3.61
N CYS A 195 -0.27 22.46 -4.07
CA CYS A 195 -0.93 23.42 -3.20
C CYS A 195 -2.26 22.87 -2.68
N ALA A 196 -3.09 22.28 -3.55
CA ALA A 196 -4.39 21.73 -3.18
C ALA A 196 -4.30 20.62 -2.11
N LEU A 197 -3.30 19.73 -2.21
CA LEU A 197 -3.00 18.71 -1.19
C LEU A 197 -2.69 19.30 0.19
N GLN A 198 -2.20 20.54 0.24
CA GLN A 198 -1.91 21.26 1.47
C GLN A 198 -3.06 22.19 1.89
N GLY A 199 -4.24 22.05 1.27
CA GLY A 199 -5.42 22.87 1.50
C GLY A 199 -5.22 24.32 1.07
N ALA A 200 -4.46 24.55 0.00
CA ALA A 200 -4.08 25.86 -0.52
C ALA A 200 -4.30 25.92 -2.05
N GLN A 201 -4.16 27.11 -2.63
CA GLN A 201 -4.13 27.31 -4.09
C GLN A 201 -2.79 27.92 -4.50
N LEU A 202 -2.46 27.91 -5.79
CA LEU A 202 -1.31 28.70 -6.25
C LEU A 202 -1.53 30.17 -5.89
N ALA A 203 -0.49 30.83 -5.38
CA ALA A 203 -0.56 32.25 -5.04
C ALA A 203 -0.71 33.10 -6.30
N THR A 204 -1.42 34.22 -6.17
CA THR A 204 -1.40 35.30 -7.14
C THR A 204 -0.11 36.11 -7.03
N TYR A 205 0.24 36.87 -8.08
CA TYR A 205 1.32 37.85 -7.98
C TYR A 205 1.10 38.85 -6.85
N SER A 206 -0.13 39.35 -6.67
CA SER A 206 -0.48 40.31 -5.63
C SER A 206 -0.21 39.74 -4.22
N GLN A 207 -0.63 38.50 -3.97
CA GLN A 207 -0.35 37.80 -2.70
C GLN A 207 1.15 37.61 -2.48
N LEU A 208 1.91 37.13 -3.48
CA LEU A 208 3.36 36.96 -3.35
C LEU A 208 4.07 38.31 -3.13
N HIS A 209 3.62 39.37 -3.80
CA HIS A 209 4.15 40.72 -3.62
C HIS A 209 3.86 41.28 -2.23
N LYS A 210 2.66 41.02 -1.66
CA LYS A 210 2.34 41.35 -0.26
C LYS A 210 3.25 40.59 0.70
N ALA A 211 3.43 39.29 0.51
CA ALA A 211 4.33 38.47 1.32
C ALA A 211 5.79 38.95 1.22
N TRP A 212 6.23 39.34 0.03
CA TRP A 212 7.53 39.97 -0.17
C TRP A 212 7.64 41.29 0.61
N LYS A 213 6.66 42.19 0.56
CA LYS A 213 6.68 43.41 1.40
C LYS A 213 6.77 43.11 2.90
N ALA A 214 6.27 41.96 3.33
CA ALA A 214 6.34 41.47 4.71
C ALA A 214 7.60 40.63 5.02
N GLY A 215 8.60 40.61 4.13
CA GLY A 215 9.90 39.97 4.38
C GLY A 215 10.09 38.59 3.77
N ALA A 216 9.18 38.08 2.94
CA ALA A 216 9.39 36.81 2.25
C ALA A 216 10.61 36.87 1.33
N GLU A 217 11.51 35.89 1.47
CA GLU A 217 12.69 35.73 0.61
C GLU A 217 12.94 34.25 0.35
N THR A 218 13.06 33.86 -0.92
CA THR A 218 13.48 32.51 -1.31
C THR A 218 14.08 32.56 -2.70
N CYS A 219 15.34 32.20 -2.86
CA CYS A 219 16.07 32.22 -4.13
C CYS A 219 15.76 30.99 -5.00
N GLU A 220 14.47 30.69 -5.20
CA GLU A 220 14.02 29.60 -6.05
C GLU A 220 12.73 29.98 -6.77
N TYR A 221 12.70 29.77 -8.09
CA TYR A 221 11.50 29.99 -8.90
C TYR A 221 10.35 29.07 -8.46
N GLY A 222 9.18 29.66 -8.23
CA GLY A 222 7.94 28.95 -8.00
C GLY A 222 6.84 29.44 -8.93
N TRP A 223 5.97 28.52 -9.33
CA TRP A 223 4.76 28.82 -10.08
C TRP A 223 3.80 29.70 -9.28
N LEU A 224 3.16 30.64 -9.98
CA LEU A 224 2.00 31.40 -9.55
C LEU A 224 0.78 31.00 -10.36
N ILE A 225 -0.40 31.40 -9.90
CA ILE A 225 -1.69 31.01 -10.50
C ILE A 225 -1.84 31.46 -11.96
N ASP A 226 -1.19 32.56 -12.35
CA ASP A 226 -1.17 33.13 -13.71
C ASP A 226 -0.20 32.43 -14.67
N ALA A 227 0.33 31.27 -14.27
CA ALA A 227 1.35 30.51 -15.01
C ALA A 227 2.63 31.33 -15.30
N THR A 228 2.95 32.31 -14.45
CA THR A 228 4.30 32.86 -14.35
C THR A 228 5.11 32.08 -13.32
N ALA A 229 6.45 32.10 -13.44
CA ALA A 229 7.35 31.60 -12.42
C ALA A 229 8.20 32.74 -11.87
N ARG A 230 8.18 32.90 -10.55
CA ARG A 230 8.80 34.03 -9.85
C ARG A 230 9.39 33.64 -8.50
N PHE A 231 10.23 34.50 -7.95
CA PHE A 231 10.81 34.36 -6.63
C PHE A 231 11.04 35.73 -5.96
N PRO A 232 10.73 35.89 -4.66
CA PRO A 232 10.90 37.14 -3.94
C PRO A 232 12.32 37.28 -3.34
N MET A 233 12.93 38.45 -3.47
CA MET A 233 14.23 38.79 -2.89
C MET A 233 14.15 40.12 -2.10
N GLN A 234 14.56 40.13 -0.83
CA GLN A 234 14.71 41.38 -0.04
C GLN A 234 16.04 42.05 -0.32
N THR A 235 17.07 41.26 -0.59
CA THR A 235 18.45 41.72 -0.77
C THR A 235 19.08 41.10 -2.00
N LYS A 236 20.09 41.77 -2.56
CA LYS A 236 20.90 41.22 -3.65
C LYS A 236 21.77 40.11 -3.09
N LYS A 237 21.66 38.90 -3.65
CA LYS A 237 22.47 37.73 -3.26
C LYS A 237 23.08 37.08 -4.50
N GLY A 238 24.34 36.66 -4.39
CA GLY A 238 25.02 35.94 -5.47
C GLY A 238 24.21 34.72 -5.92
N GLY A 239 24.00 34.58 -7.23
CA GLY A 239 23.20 33.49 -7.81
C GLY A 239 21.67 33.72 -7.81
N CYS A 240 21.18 34.81 -7.24
CA CYS A 240 19.74 35.14 -7.12
C CYS A 240 19.31 36.34 -7.97
N GLY A 241 20.15 36.73 -8.93
CA GLY A 241 20.00 37.96 -9.71
C GLY A 241 20.44 39.22 -8.97
N ASN A 242 20.39 40.35 -9.68
CA ASN A 242 20.91 41.65 -9.20
C ASN A 242 19.81 42.66 -8.84
N LYS A 243 18.57 42.21 -8.70
CA LYS A 243 17.39 43.03 -8.40
C LYS A 243 16.79 42.66 -7.05
N VAL A 244 16.08 43.60 -6.44
CA VAL A 244 15.24 43.39 -5.25
C VAL A 244 13.78 43.44 -5.72
N GLY A 245 12.91 42.63 -5.13
CA GLY A 245 11.51 42.51 -5.53
C GLY A 245 11.08 41.08 -5.84
N VAL A 246 9.90 40.95 -6.45
CA VAL A 246 9.40 39.68 -6.99
C VAL A 246 9.93 39.52 -8.42
N ILE A 247 10.98 38.71 -8.56
CA ILE A 247 11.76 38.56 -9.79
C ILE A 247 11.26 37.35 -10.58
N GLY A 248 11.15 37.47 -11.91
CA GLY A 248 10.80 36.36 -12.80
C GLY A 248 10.06 36.83 -14.05
N SER A 249 9.40 35.88 -14.73
CA SER A 249 8.69 36.19 -15.99
C SER A 249 7.48 37.08 -15.75
N SER A 250 7.31 38.11 -16.58
CA SER A 250 6.10 38.96 -16.61
C SER A 250 4.95 38.34 -17.40
N SER A 251 5.23 37.37 -18.26
CA SER A 251 4.26 36.69 -19.11
C SER A 251 4.18 35.20 -18.76
N PRO A 252 3.03 34.54 -19.01
CA PRO A 252 2.91 33.11 -18.82
C PRO A 252 4.00 32.34 -19.57
N ILE A 253 4.55 31.32 -18.94
CA ILE A 253 5.56 30.44 -19.53
C ILE A 253 4.94 29.07 -19.83
N SER A 254 5.63 28.24 -20.62
CA SER A 254 5.12 26.93 -20.99
C SER A 254 4.76 26.10 -19.75
N LYS A 255 3.52 25.61 -19.68
CA LYS A 255 3.03 24.80 -18.55
C LYS A 255 3.78 23.48 -18.37
N THR A 256 4.56 23.05 -19.37
CA THR A 256 5.42 21.86 -19.32
C THR A 256 6.79 22.12 -18.69
N SER A 257 7.22 23.39 -18.59
CA SER A 257 8.45 23.76 -17.86
C SER A 257 8.35 23.35 -16.39
N THR A 258 9.48 23.24 -15.69
CA THR A 258 9.50 22.76 -14.31
C THR A 258 10.09 23.78 -13.34
N TYR A 259 9.37 24.02 -12.24
CA TYR A 259 9.74 24.93 -11.15
C TYR A 259 9.26 24.35 -9.80
N ASN A 260 9.29 25.15 -8.74
CA ASN A 260 8.62 24.85 -7.47
C ASN A 260 7.22 25.48 -7.46
N ALA A 261 6.57 25.63 -6.30
CA ALA A 261 5.26 26.27 -6.19
C ALA A 261 5.21 27.32 -5.07
N TRP A 262 4.54 28.44 -5.34
CA TRP A 262 4.07 29.35 -4.32
C TRP A 262 2.60 29.09 -4.07
N CYS A 263 2.23 28.77 -2.84
CA CYS A 263 0.86 28.49 -2.44
C CYS A 263 0.34 29.54 -1.47
N PHE A 264 -0.97 29.77 -1.47
CA PHE A 264 -1.66 30.68 -0.55
C PHE A 264 -2.82 29.96 0.13
N LYS A 265 -2.91 30.12 1.45
CA LYS A 265 -4.01 29.65 2.30
C LYS A 265 -4.57 30.81 3.12
#